data_AF-A0A2N3XTG5-F1
#
_entry.id   AF-A0A2N3XTG5-F1
#
_cell.length_a   1.000
_cell.length_b   1.000
_cell.length_c   1.000
_cell.angle_alpha   90.00
_cell.angle_beta   90.00
_cell.angle_gamma   90.00
#
_symmetry.space_group_name_H-M   'P 1'
#
loop_
_entity.id
_entity.type
_entity.pdbx_description
1 polymer ?
#
loop_
_entity_poly.entity_id
_entity_poly.type
_entity_poly.pdbx_seq_one_letter_code
_entity_poly.pdbx_strand_id
1 'polypeptide(L)'
;MAKQAYGMANGQVTEFTAAHRAFNDTPAAMQLTLTVPMSYEDIAAVYYLVMNGGGLLSDLDDEAWAREVLFDTLFNDSAENIESNRLEMAELEPGTEEYELAQAIRARVAEIFSPVSAPAQRKRSRAKVSR
;
A
#
# COMPACT_ATOMS: atom_id res chain seq x y z
N MET A 1 3.84 0.57 37.03
CA MET A 1 2.55 0.75 36.33
C MET A 1 2.78 0.49 34.85
N ALA A 2 2.04 -0.45 34.25
CA ALA A 2 2.12 -0.72 32.82
C ALA A 2 1.56 0.48 32.05
N LYS A 3 2.29 0.98 31.04
CA LYS A 3 1.76 2.02 30.14
C LYS A 3 0.61 1.39 29.33
N GLN A 4 -0.57 1.99 29.43
CA GLN A 4 -1.76 1.60 28.69
C GLN A 4 -1.53 1.85 27.19
N ALA A 5 -1.89 0.89 26.34
CA ALA A 5 -1.91 1.02 24.88
C ALA A 5 -3.33 1.39 24.44
N TYR A 6 -3.48 1.99 23.25
CA TYR A 6 -4.78 2.41 22.75
C TYR A 6 -4.94 2.00 21.30
N GLY A 7 -6.10 1.43 20.96
CA GLY A 7 -6.47 1.02 19.62
C GLY A 7 -7.71 1.79 19.16
N MET A 8 -7.77 2.14 17.87
CA MET A 8 -8.90 2.87 17.30
C MET A 8 -9.47 2.09 16.11
N ALA A 9 -10.78 1.87 16.13
CA ALA A 9 -11.51 1.25 15.03
C ALA A 9 -12.83 2.00 14.81
N ASN A 10 -13.05 2.49 13.59
CA ASN A 10 -14.28 3.16 13.17
C ASN A 10 -14.74 4.29 14.12
N GLY A 11 -13.80 5.16 14.51
CA GLY A 11 -14.08 6.32 15.36
C GLY A 11 -14.25 6.04 16.85
N GLN A 12 -14.00 4.81 17.32
CA GLN A 12 -14.06 4.45 18.73
C GLN A 12 -12.66 4.14 19.24
N VAL A 13 -12.24 4.83 20.31
CA VAL A 13 -10.95 4.63 20.96
C VAL A 13 -11.13 3.70 22.16
N THR A 14 -10.28 2.67 22.24
CA THR A 14 -10.30 1.69 23.32
C THR A 14 -8.91 1.55 23.90
N GLU A 15 -8.84 1.65 25.22
CA GLU A 15 -7.64 1.32 25.98
C GLU A 15 -7.45 -0.20 26.03
N PHE A 16 -6.22 -0.67 25.84
CA PHE A 16 -5.86 -2.07 25.98
C PHE A 16 -4.45 -2.21 26.56
N THR A 17 -4.14 -3.36 27.14
CA THR A 17 -2.78 -3.68 27.55
C THR A 17 -2.14 -4.54 26.45
N ALA A 18 -1.04 -4.09 25.87
CA ALA A 18 -0.30 -4.90 24.90
C ALA A 18 0.22 -6.19 25.59
N ALA A 19 -0.36 -7.33 25.25
CA ALA A 19 -0.13 -8.62 25.93
C ALA A 19 1.32 -9.14 25.85
N HIS A 20 2.15 -8.53 25.00
CA HIS A 20 3.51 -9.00 24.71
C HIS A 20 4.60 -8.55 25.69
N ARG A 21 4.27 -7.84 26.78
CA ARG A 21 5.30 -7.32 27.70
C ARG A 21 5.33 -7.92 29.10
N ALA A 22 4.33 -8.70 29.53
CA ALA A 22 4.37 -9.30 30.85
C ALA A 22 4.82 -10.77 30.76
N PHE A 23 6.11 -11.03 31.08
CA PHE A 23 6.68 -12.35 31.42
C PHE A 23 6.90 -13.39 30.29
N ASN A 24 7.47 -13.03 29.12
CA ASN A 24 7.79 -14.03 28.09
C ASN A 24 9.25 -13.98 27.58
N ASP A 25 9.88 -15.16 27.50
CA ASP A 25 11.24 -15.40 26.99
C ASP A 25 11.28 -15.72 25.47
N THR A 26 10.12 -15.77 24.81
CA THR A 26 9.97 -16.06 23.36
C THR A 26 9.34 -14.90 22.60
N PRO A 27 9.70 -14.67 21.31
CA PRO A 27 9.24 -13.50 20.58
C PRO A 27 7.73 -13.50 20.36
N ALA A 28 7.14 -12.36 20.68
CA ALA A 28 5.79 -11.98 20.38
C ALA A 28 5.58 -11.79 18.87
N ALA A 29 4.89 -12.71 18.20
CA ALA A 29 4.38 -12.46 16.85
C ALA A 29 3.08 -11.65 16.95
N MET A 30 3.19 -10.32 16.96
CA MET A 30 2.04 -9.42 16.82
C MET A 30 1.72 -9.31 15.34
N GLN A 31 0.50 -9.66 14.94
CA GLN A 31 0.01 -9.47 13.58
C GLN A 31 -1.01 -8.32 13.57
N LEU A 32 -0.63 -7.20 12.96
CA LEU A 32 -1.52 -6.09 12.67
C LEU A 32 -1.98 -6.20 11.22
N THR A 33 -3.29 -6.09 10.98
CA THR A 33 -3.84 -5.94 9.63
C THR A 33 -4.41 -4.54 9.51
N LEU A 34 -3.80 -3.72 8.68
CA LEU A 34 -4.28 -2.40 8.31
C LEU A 34 -4.78 -2.43 6.88
N THR A 35 -5.91 -1.79 6.62
CA THR A 35 -6.39 -1.55 5.25
C THR A 35 -6.39 -0.05 5.03
N VAL A 36 -5.51 0.40 4.13
CA VAL A 36 -5.49 1.78 3.65
C VAL A 36 -6.04 1.77 2.23
N PRO A 37 -7.22 2.37 1.97
CA PRO A 37 -7.72 2.49 0.61
C PRO A 37 -6.80 3.45 -0.15
N MET A 38 -6.14 2.96 -1.19
CA MET A 38 -5.30 3.76 -2.07
C MET A 38 -5.79 3.63 -3.51
N SER A 39 -5.93 4.77 -4.20
CA SER A 39 -6.08 4.79 -5.65
C SER A 39 -4.75 4.52 -6.34
N TYR A 40 -4.79 4.20 -7.64
CA TYR A 40 -3.55 4.11 -8.43
C TYR A 40 -2.78 5.44 -8.46
N GLU A 41 -3.48 6.56 -8.38
CA GLU A 41 -2.81 7.86 -8.34
C GLU A 41 -2.10 8.08 -6.99
N ASP A 42 -2.69 7.63 -5.87
CA ASP A 42 -2.01 7.71 -4.57
C ASP A 42 -0.74 6.84 -4.53
N ILE A 43 -0.79 5.67 -5.17
CA ILE A 43 0.39 4.79 -5.31
C ILE A 43 1.43 5.41 -6.25
N ALA A 44 1.00 6.05 -7.34
CA ALA A 44 1.90 6.76 -8.25
C ALA A 44 2.59 7.95 -7.56
N ALA A 45 1.87 8.70 -6.71
CA ALA A 45 2.42 9.78 -5.91
C ALA A 45 3.49 9.30 -4.91
N VAL A 46 3.32 8.11 -4.33
CA VAL A 46 4.36 7.47 -3.50
C VAL A 46 5.64 7.23 -4.30
N TYR A 47 5.55 6.64 -5.49
CA TYR A 47 6.75 6.41 -6.29
C TYR A 47 7.35 7.69 -6.85
N TYR A 48 6.53 8.68 -7.19
CA TYR A 48 7.03 9.99 -7.62
C TYR A 48 7.89 10.65 -6.54
N LEU A 49 7.47 10.58 -5.26
CA LEU A 49 8.29 11.00 -4.13
C LEU A 49 9.64 10.27 -4.09
N VAL A 50 9.63 8.94 -4.25
CA VAL A 50 10.85 8.11 -4.24
C VAL A 50 11.80 8.50 -5.38
N MET A 51 11.28 8.73 -6.59
CA MET A 51 12.10 9.12 -7.75
C MET A 51 12.68 10.52 -7.58
N ASN A 52 11.91 11.48 -7.05
CA ASN A 52 12.41 12.80 -6.71
C ASN A 52 13.46 12.77 -5.59
N GLY A 53 13.40 11.76 -4.72
CA GLY A 53 14.43 11.46 -3.72
C GLY A 53 15.71 10.80 -4.27
N GLY A 54 15.79 10.57 -5.58
CA GLY A 54 16.94 9.96 -6.25
C GLY A 54 16.78 8.49 -6.63
N GLY A 55 15.58 7.92 -6.48
CA GLY A 55 15.25 6.59 -7.02
C GLY A 55 15.24 6.57 -8.55
N LEU A 56 15.31 5.37 -9.13
CA LEU A 56 15.26 5.19 -10.58
C LEU A 56 13.95 4.49 -11.00
N LEU A 57 13.39 4.91 -12.13
CA LEU A 57 12.18 4.28 -12.66
C LEU A 57 12.36 2.76 -12.90
N SER A 58 13.56 2.34 -13.28
CA SER A 58 13.92 0.92 -13.47
C SER A 58 13.83 0.08 -12.21
N ASP A 59 13.88 0.70 -11.02
CA ASP A 59 13.74 -0.04 -9.76
C ASP A 59 12.33 -0.63 -9.63
N LEU A 60 11.33 -0.05 -10.33
CA LEU A 60 9.98 -0.59 -10.42
C LEU A 60 9.87 -1.86 -11.30
N ASP A 61 10.95 -2.29 -11.97
CA ASP A 61 10.97 -3.56 -12.70
C ASP A 61 11.00 -4.77 -11.78
N ASP A 62 11.49 -4.59 -10.54
CA ASP A 62 11.35 -5.57 -9.46
C ASP A 62 10.05 -5.32 -8.69
N GLU A 63 9.00 -6.07 -9.01
CA GLU A 63 7.69 -5.94 -8.37
C GLU A 63 7.72 -6.20 -6.85
N ALA A 64 8.63 -7.05 -6.38
CA ALA A 64 8.74 -7.36 -4.95
C ALA A 64 9.32 -6.17 -4.20
N TRP A 65 10.40 -5.58 -4.74
CA TRP A 65 10.97 -4.35 -4.23
C TRP A 65 9.98 -3.19 -4.28
N ALA A 66 9.28 -3.01 -5.40
CA ALA A 66 8.29 -1.94 -5.55
C ALA A 66 7.20 -2.03 -4.45
N ARG A 67 6.65 -3.22 -4.21
CA ARG A 67 5.66 -3.44 -3.14
C ARG A 67 6.24 -3.18 -1.74
N GLU A 68 7.48 -3.58 -1.48
CA GLU A 68 8.16 -3.30 -0.21
C GLU A 68 8.29 -1.80 0.04
N VAL A 69 8.80 -1.07 -0.95
CA VAL A 69 8.96 0.39 -0.90
C VAL A 69 7.63 1.11 -0.68
N LEU A 70 6.55 0.69 -1.36
CA LEU A 70 5.22 1.28 -1.13
C LEU A 70 4.82 1.22 0.35
N PHE A 71 5.02 0.07 1.01
CA PHE A 71 4.71 -0.06 2.44
C PHE A 71 5.70 0.68 3.32
N ASP A 72 6.99 0.67 2.98
CA ASP A 72 8.02 1.41 3.69
C ASP A 72 7.71 2.90 3.69
N THR A 73 7.42 3.49 2.52
CA THR A 73 7.02 4.90 2.41
C THR A 73 5.72 5.20 3.15
N LEU A 74 4.72 4.30 3.08
CA LEU A 74 3.43 4.51 3.75
C LEU A 74 3.55 4.52 5.29
N PHE A 75 4.41 3.66 5.85
CA PHE A 75 4.54 3.50 7.30
C PHE A 75 5.65 4.34 7.92
N ASN A 76 6.75 4.57 7.18
CA ASN A 76 7.97 5.15 7.73
C ASN A 76 8.24 6.58 7.24
N ASP A 77 7.84 6.92 6.00
CA ASP A 77 8.26 8.17 5.33
C ASP A 77 7.10 9.16 5.09
N SER A 78 6.09 9.09 5.98
CA SER A 78 4.95 10.01 6.08
C SER A 78 3.97 9.98 4.89
N ALA A 79 2.89 9.22 5.06
CA ALA A 79 1.70 9.24 4.19
C ALA A 79 1.10 10.65 3.97
N GLU A 80 1.47 11.64 4.79
CA GLU A 80 1.04 13.05 4.65
C GLU A 80 1.51 13.70 3.33
N ASN A 81 2.64 13.24 2.78
CA ASN A 81 3.22 13.80 1.57
C ASN A 81 2.55 13.28 0.29
N ILE A 82 1.75 12.21 0.38
CA ILE A 82 1.10 11.59 -0.79
C ILE A 82 0.16 12.59 -1.48
N GLU A 83 -0.64 13.34 -0.71
CA GLU A 83 -1.55 14.34 -1.27
C GLU A 83 -0.77 15.47 -1.97
N SER A 84 0.31 15.95 -1.35
CA SER A 84 1.14 17.02 -1.92
C SER A 84 1.75 16.59 -3.25
N ASN A 85 2.33 15.38 -3.30
CA ASN A 85 2.91 14.83 -4.52
C ASN A 85 1.84 14.62 -5.59
N ARG A 86 0.63 14.19 -5.20
CA ARG A 86 -0.49 14.04 -6.14
C ARG A 86 -0.89 15.38 -6.76
N LEU A 87 -0.96 16.44 -5.97
CA LEU A 87 -1.26 17.79 -6.47
C LEU A 87 -0.15 18.29 -7.38
N GLU A 88 1.11 18.11 -7.01
CA GLU A 88 2.26 18.45 -7.86
C GLU A 88 2.18 17.73 -9.21
N MET A 89 1.98 16.41 -9.18
CA MET A 89 1.83 15.59 -10.39
C MET A 89 0.65 16.00 -11.28
N ALA A 90 -0.38 16.64 -10.72
CA ALA A 90 -1.54 17.13 -11.46
C ALA A 90 -1.28 18.49 -12.14
N GLU A 91 -0.31 19.26 -11.64
CA GLU A 91 0.08 20.57 -12.16
C GLU A 91 1.22 20.50 -13.20
N LEU A 92 1.84 19.32 -13.37
CA LEU A 92 2.91 19.11 -14.35
C LEU A 92 2.48 19.46 -15.77
N GLU A 93 3.29 20.27 -16.45
CA GLU A 93 3.04 20.71 -17.81
C GLU A 93 3.30 19.56 -18.82
N PRO A 94 2.36 19.24 -19.72
CA PRO A 94 2.58 18.22 -20.73
C PRO A 94 3.81 18.48 -21.60
N GLY A 95 4.65 17.46 -21.78
CA GLY A 95 5.86 17.52 -22.60
C GLY A 95 7.13 17.94 -21.86
N THR A 96 7.07 18.18 -20.55
CA THR A 96 8.29 18.29 -19.71
C THR A 96 8.80 16.91 -19.27
N GLU A 97 10.07 16.82 -18.88
CA GLU A 97 10.68 15.57 -18.42
C GLU A 97 9.98 15.03 -17.17
N GLU A 98 9.56 15.91 -16.27
CA GLU A 98 8.83 15.57 -15.05
C GLU A 98 7.44 15.01 -15.36
N TYR A 99 6.74 15.58 -16.35
CA TYR A 99 5.46 15.06 -16.81
C TYR A 99 5.61 13.66 -17.40
N GLU A 100 6.60 13.45 -18.27
CA GLU A 100 6.88 12.14 -18.87
C GLU A 100 7.25 11.10 -17.80
N LEU A 101 8.06 11.47 -16.81
CA LEU A 101 8.35 10.62 -15.66
C LEU A 101 7.08 10.24 -14.90
N ALA A 102 6.22 11.21 -14.59
CA ALA A 102 4.96 10.95 -13.89
C ALA A 102 4.03 10.03 -14.70
N GLN A 103 3.96 10.18 -16.03
CA GLN A 103 3.21 9.24 -16.89
C GLN A 103 3.82 7.83 -16.86
N ALA A 104 5.14 7.72 -16.92
CA ALA A 104 5.82 6.43 -16.88
C ALA A 104 5.60 5.70 -15.54
N ILE A 105 5.62 6.43 -14.42
CA ILE A 105 5.28 5.90 -13.10
C ILE A 105 3.83 5.40 -13.07
N ARG A 106 2.86 6.20 -13.54
CA ARG A 106 1.44 5.80 -13.59
C ARG A 106 1.25 4.49 -14.39
N ALA A 107 1.95 4.37 -15.53
CA ALA A 107 1.90 3.15 -16.34
C ALA A 107 2.43 1.93 -15.56
N ARG A 108 3.59 2.06 -14.89
CA ARG A 108 4.15 0.99 -14.06
C ARG A 108 3.23 0.60 -12.90
N VAL A 109 2.61 1.57 -12.23
CA VAL A 109 1.65 1.30 -11.15
C VAL A 109 0.45 0.50 -11.68
N ALA A 110 -0.10 0.89 -12.83
CA ALA A 110 -1.21 0.16 -13.43
C ALA A 110 -0.84 -1.29 -13.76
N GLU A 111 0.39 -1.57 -14.18
CA GLU A 111 0.89 -2.92 -14.44
C GLU A 111 1.04 -3.73 -13.13
N ILE A 112 1.80 -3.21 -12.16
CA ILE A 112 2.18 -3.90 -10.92
C ILE A 112 0.96 -4.20 -10.03
N PHE A 113 -0.01 -3.27 -9.99
CA PHE A 113 -1.19 -3.34 -9.14
C PHE A 113 -2.48 -3.62 -9.91
N SER A 114 -2.38 -4.03 -11.18
CA SER A 114 -3.53 -4.57 -11.90
C SER A 114 -4.16 -5.72 -11.10
N PRO A 115 -5.50 -5.85 -11.06
CA PRO A 115 -6.13 -6.96 -10.36
C PRO A 115 -5.67 -8.26 -11.01
N VAL A 116 -4.99 -9.12 -10.24
CA VAL A 116 -4.74 -10.50 -10.66
C VAL A 116 -6.11 -11.13 -10.88
N SER A 117 -6.46 -11.38 -12.15
CA SER A 117 -7.70 -12.06 -12.50
C SER A 117 -7.74 -13.37 -11.74
N ALA A 118 -8.53 -13.44 -10.66
CA ALA A 118 -8.66 -14.66 -9.88
C ALA A 118 -9.09 -15.78 -10.85
N PRO A 119 -8.49 -16.99 -10.79
CA PRO A 119 -8.91 -18.09 -11.64
C PRO A 119 -10.41 -18.28 -11.46
N ALA A 120 -11.17 -18.15 -12.55
CA ALA A 120 -12.63 -18.25 -12.52
C ALA A 120 -13.01 -19.52 -11.77
N GLN A 121 -13.64 -19.38 -10.59
CA GLN A 121 -14.20 -20.52 -9.87
C GLN A 121 -15.21 -21.18 -10.80
N ARG A 122 -14.83 -22.31 -11.41
CA ARG A 122 -15.74 -23.17 -12.18
C ARG A 122 -16.90 -23.51 -11.26
N LYS A 123 -18.05 -22.85 -11.46
CA LYS A 123 -19.32 -23.24 -10.86
C LYS A 123 -19.54 -24.70 -11.25
N ARG A 124 -19.34 -25.63 -10.31
CA ARG A 124 -19.79 -27.01 -10.48
C ARG A 124 -21.31 -26.95 -10.61
N SER A 125 -21.81 -27.06 -11.84
CA SER A 125 -23.22 -27.26 -12.10
C SER A 125 -23.63 -28.55 -11.41
N ARG A 126 -24.43 -28.41 -10.36
CA ARG A 126 -25.02 -29.53 -9.64
C ARG A 126 -26.02 -30.17 -10.60
N ALA A 127 -25.63 -31.27 -11.25
CA ALA A 127 -26.53 -32.03 -12.10
C ALA A 127 -27.76 -32.43 -11.26
N LYS A 128 -28.95 -31.99 -11.68
CA LYS A 128 -30.22 -32.46 -11.15
C LYS A 128 -30.32 -33.96 -11.46
N VAL A 129 -30.22 -34.78 -10.42
CA VAL A 129 -30.69 -36.18 -10.48
C VAL A 129 -32.21 -36.12 -10.38
N SER A 130 -32.90 -36.27 -11.51
CA SER A 130 -34.34 -36.53 -11.53
C SER A 130 -34.59 -38.00 -11.19
N ARG A 131 -35.47 -38.26 -10.22
CA ARG A 131 -36.20 -39.53 -10.08
C ARG A 131 -37.56 -39.39 -10.74
#